data_AF-A0A7Y7IW29-F1
#
_entry.id   AF-A0A7Y7IW29-F1
#
_cell.length_a   1.000
_cell.length_b   1.000
_cell.length_c   1.000
_cell.angle_alpha   90.00
_cell.angle_beta   90.00
_cell.angle_gamma   90.00
#
_symmetry.space_group_name_H-M   'P 1'
#
loop_
_entity.id
_entity.type
_entity.pdbx_description
1 polymer ?
#
loop_
_entity_poly.entity_id
_entity_poly.type
_entity_poly.pdbx_seq_one_letter_code
_entity_poly.pdbx_strand_id
1 'polypeptide(L)'
;LARHLAGDAPPPVAVKAFWDYMIDQFLSGPVHYDQIPPDAPLDWVLDVRCCDCQLGAALLVGLCRARGIPARLVSGYFLYRRSPTLHYWAEIWLDGQGWASFDFMSWDLSKGGQDPAWRDHFFARIDARMITQCLPLAFTGAIGITIPPVWRILQTTQGDGVEIDMIDQDGLSVYRDHVAVA
;
A
#
# COMPACT_ATOMS: atom_id res chain seq x y z
N LEU A 1 13.64 -14.69 8.52
CA LEU A 1 14.32 -13.41 8.24
C LEU A 1 14.29 -12.41 9.41
N ALA A 2 13.13 -11.96 9.90
CA ALA A 2 13.05 -10.91 10.94
C ALA A 2 13.91 -11.18 12.20
N ARG A 3 13.88 -12.42 12.73
CA ARG A 3 14.75 -12.84 13.85
C ARG A 3 16.24 -12.79 13.52
N HIS A 4 16.63 -13.05 12.26
CA HIS A 4 18.02 -12.95 11.83
C HIS A 4 18.49 -11.49 11.80
N LEU A 5 17.65 -10.58 11.31
CA LEU A 5 17.98 -9.16 11.20
C LEU A 5 18.05 -8.44 12.57
N ALA A 6 17.15 -8.78 13.49
CA ALA A 6 16.98 -8.02 14.73
C ALA A 6 17.17 -8.83 16.02
N GLY A 7 17.36 -10.15 15.95
CA GLY A 7 17.44 -11.01 17.14
C GLY A 7 16.24 -10.81 18.07
N ASP A 8 16.53 -10.53 19.34
CA ASP A 8 15.55 -10.16 20.37
C ASP A 8 15.57 -8.66 20.73
N ALA A 9 16.01 -7.82 19.80
CA ALA A 9 16.01 -6.38 19.98
C ALA A 9 14.59 -5.83 20.27
N PRO A 10 14.47 -4.76 21.07
CA PRO A 10 13.20 -4.10 21.33
C PRO A 10 12.60 -3.50 20.05
N PRO A 11 11.27 -3.27 19.99
CA PRO A 11 10.57 -2.90 18.75
C PRO A 11 11.19 -1.73 17.97
N PRO A 12 11.58 -0.59 18.57
CA PRO A 12 12.16 0.51 17.79
C PRO A 12 13.47 0.14 17.08
N VAL A 13 14.31 -0.65 17.76
CA VAL A 13 15.59 -1.11 17.21
C VAL A 13 15.36 -2.15 16.11
N ALA A 14 14.42 -3.07 16.32
CA ALA A 14 14.05 -4.06 15.31
C ALA A 14 13.48 -3.40 14.03
N VAL A 15 12.58 -2.42 14.19
CA VAL A 15 11.98 -1.67 13.07
C VAL A 15 13.06 -0.91 12.29
N LYS A 16 14.02 -0.26 12.97
CA LYS A 16 15.14 0.39 12.30
C LYS A 16 16.01 -0.61 11.53
N ALA A 17 16.31 -1.77 12.10
CA ALA A 17 17.07 -2.82 11.40
C ALA A 17 16.34 -3.32 10.14
N PHE A 18 15.02 -3.47 10.19
CA PHE A 18 14.21 -3.85 9.02
C PHE A 18 14.20 -2.77 7.95
N TRP A 19 14.03 -1.52 8.37
CA TRP A 19 14.07 -0.36 7.49
C TRP A 19 15.41 -0.25 6.76
N ASP A 20 16.52 -0.31 7.49
CA ASP A 20 17.86 -0.24 6.89
C ASP A 20 18.10 -1.38 5.92
N TYR A 21 17.75 -2.61 6.32
CA TYR A 21 17.80 -3.77 5.44
C TYR A 21 17.01 -3.56 4.15
N MET A 22 15.80 -3.00 4.23
CA MET A 22 14.99 -2.74 3.04
C MET A 22 15.61 -1.66 2.15
N ILE A 23 16.02 -0.53 2.73
CA ILE A 23 16.63 0.57 1.96
C ILE A 23 17.91 0.11 1.26
N ASP A 24 18.71 -0.74 1.92
CA ASP A 24 20.01 -1.15 1.40
C ASP A 24 19.95 -2.33 0.43
N GLN A 25 18.91 -3.17 0.49
CA GLN A 25 18.89 -4.46 -0.22
C GLN A 25 17.79 -4.54 -1.29
N PHE A 26 16.92 -3.54 -1.41
CA PHE A 26 15.79 -3.58 -2.34
C PHE A 26 15.80 -2.34 -3.24
N LEU A 27 15.33 -2.53 -4.47
CA LEU A 27 15.03 -1.46 -5.41
C LEU A 27 13.55 -1.07 -5.29
N SER A 28 13.27 0.23 -5.24
CA SER A 28 11.92 0.76 -5.48
C SER A 28 11.69 0.84 -6.98
N GLY A 29 10.63 0.21 -7.50
CA GLY A 29 10.39 0.18 -8.93
C GLY A 29 9.05 -0.42 -9.34
N PRO A 30 8.68 -0.32 -10.62
CA PRO A 30 7.47 -0.92 -11.14
C PRO A 30 7.54 -2.45 -11.06
N VAL A 31 6.43 -3.07 -10.70
CA VAL A 31 6.31 -4.53 -10.58
C VAL A 31 5.16 -5.04 -11.46
N HIS A 32 5.43 -6.13 -12.17
CA HIS A 32 4.45 -6.86 -12.97
C HIS A 32 3.70 -7.87 -12.10
N TYR A 33 2.49 -7.50 -11.65
CA TYR A 33 1.72 -8.31 -10.70
C TYR A 33 1.30 -9.69 -11.24
N ASP A 34 1.29 -9.87 -12.56
CA ASP A 34 1.09 -11.17 -13.21
C ASP A 34 2.22 -12.18 -12.94
N GLN A 35 3.37 -11.71 -12.47
CA GLN A 35 4.53 -12.54 -12.13
C GLN A 35 4.58 -12.94 -10.66
N ILE A 36 3.68 -12.41 -9.82
CA ILE A 36 3.71 -12.61 -8.38
C ILE A 36 2.84 -13.82 -8.00
N PRO A 37 3.40 -14.84 -7.32
CA PRO A 37 2.63 -15.94 -6.76
C PRO A 37 1.61 -15.41 -5.72
N PRO A 38 0.31 -15.70 -5.87
CA PRO A 38 -0.73 -15.13 -5.00
C PRO A 38 -0.66 -15.66 -3.56
N ASP A 39 -0.06 -16.82 -3.34
CA ASP A 39 0.11 -17.48 -2.05
C ASP A 39 1.38 -17.02 -1.29
N ALA A 40 2.39 -16.53 -2.01
CA ALA A 40 3.69 -16.16 -1.43
C ALA A 40 4.26 -14.84 -2.01
N PRO A 41 3.51 -13.73 -2.03
CA PRO A 41 3.96 -12.49 -2.66
C PRO A 41 5.20 -11.88 -2.01
N LEU A 42 5.35 -12.01 -0.69
CA LEU A 42 6.52 -11.49 0.02
C LEU A 42 7.78 -12.35 -0.19
N ASP A 43 7.63 -13.65 -0.41
CA ASP A 43 8.77 -14.51 -0.73
C ASP A 43 9.32 -14.15 -2.11
N TRP A 44 8.43 -13.88 -3.08
CA TRP A 44 8.82 -13.35 -4.39
C TRP A 44 9.60 -12.02 -4.27
N VAL A 45 9.16 -11.09 -3.42
CA VAL A 45 9.87 -9.83 -3.16
C VAL A 45 11.28 -10.09 -2.59
N LEU A 46 11.39 -11.04 -1.65
CA LEU A 46 12.68 -11.42 -1.06
C LEU A 46 13.63 -12.05 -2.07
N ASP A 47 13.13 -12.75 -3.08
CA ASP A 47 13.93 -13.36 -4.13
C ASP A 47 14.35 -12.33 -5.19
N VAL A 48 13.42 -11.50 -5.66
CA VAL A 48 13.63 -10.54 -6.77
C VAL A 48 14.33 -9.26 -6.32
N ARG A 49 14.20 -8.87 -5.04
CA ARG A 49 14.79 -7.64 -4.47
C ARG A 49 14.32 -6.35 -5.14
N CYS A 50 13.12 -6.38 -5.72
CA CYS A 50 12.43 -5.22 -6.27
C CYS A 50 11.00 -5.19 -5.73
N CYS A 51 10.52 -4.01 -5.37
CA CYS A 51 9.17 -3.82 -4.88
C CYS A 51 8.64 -2.44 -5.27
N ASP A 52 7.32 -2.33 -5.43
CA ASP A 52 6.62 -1.05 -5.46
C ASP A 52 6.23 -0.61 -4.04
N CYS A 53 5.47 0.50 -3.94
CA CYS A 53 5.01 1.01 -2.65
C CYS A 53 4.19 -0.01 -1.84
N GLN A 54 3.35 -0.81 -2.51
CA GLN A 54 2.48 -1.79 -1.85
C GLN A 54 3.30 -2.96 -1.29
N LEU A 55 4.16 -3.55 -2.12
CA LEU A 55 5.00 -4.69 -1.75
C LEU A 55 6.06 -4.30 -0.71
N GLY A 56 6.65 -3.11 -0.84
CA GLY A 56 7.61 -2.59 0.14
C GLY A 56 6.94 -2.39 1.51
N ALA A 57 5.80 -1.71 1.55
CA ALA A 57 5.04 -1.53 2.79
C ALA A 57 4.59 -2.88 3.38
N ALA A 58 4.10 -3.80 2.56
CA ALA A 58 3.69 -5.14 2.99
C ALA A 58 4.86 -5.95 3.57
N LEU A 59 6.06 -5.86 2.97
CA LEU A 59 7.26 -6.52 3.48
C LEU A 59 7.64 -5.98 4.87
N LEU A 60 7.64 -4.66 5.06
CA LEU A 60 7.93 -4.06 6.37
C LEU A 60 6.92 -4.49 7.43
N VAL A 61 5.62 -4.48 7.10
CA VAL A 61 4.55 -4.98 7.96
C VAL A 61 4.76 -6.46 8.30
N GLY A 62 5.13 -7.28 7.33
CA GLY A 62 5.42 -8.70 7.52
C GLY A 62 6.58 -8.94 8.48
N LEU A 63 7.68 -8.21 8.32
CA LEU A 63 8.85 -8.27 9.22
C LEU A 63 8.49 -7.89 10.66
N CYS A 64 7.71 -6.81 10.84
CA CYS A 64 7.22 -6.39 12.16
C CYS A 64 6.32 -7.44 12.81
N ARG A 65 5.32 -7.94 12.08
CA ARG A 65 4.38 -8.95 12.59
C ARG A 65 5.07 -10.26 12.94
N ALA A 66 6.11 -10.66 12.19
CA ALA A 66 6.93 -11.83 12.51
C ALA A 66 7.71 -11.69 13.84
N ARG A 67 7.84 -10.47 14.37
CA ARG A 67 8.39 -10.17 15.71
C ARG A 67 7.33 -9.82 16.76
N GLY A 68 6.04 -9.97 16.44
CA GLY A 68 4.95 -9.60 17.33
C GLY A 68 4.74 -8.09 17.48
N ILE A 69 5.34 -7.27 16.60
CA ILE A 69 5.17 -5.82 16.61
C ILE A 69 3.88 -5.50 15.83
N PRO A 70 2.89 -4.80 16.41
CA PRO A 70 1.68 -4.42 15.70
C PRO A 70 2.02 -3.51 14.52
N ALA A 71 1.62 -3.91 13.32
CA ALA A 71 1.84 -3.17 12.09
C ALA A 71 0.66 -3.36 11.14
N ARG A 72 0.36 -2.37 10.30
CA ARG A 72 -0.73 -2.41 9.30
C ARG A 72 -0.30 -1.78 7.98
N LEU A 73 -0.80 -2.35 6.89
CA LEU A 73 -0.70 -1.76 5.56
C LEU A 73 -1.79 -0.70 5.43
N VAL A 74 -1.43 0.47 4.94
CA VAL A 74 -2.33 1.61 4.76
C VAL A 74 -2.24 2.08 3.32
N SER A 75 -3.38 2.49 2.76
CA SER A 75 -3.48 3.03 1.41
C SER A 75 -4.07 4.44 1.42
N GLY A 76 -3.71 5.23 0.43
CA GLY A 76 -4.21 6.58 0.26
C GLY A 76 -3.61 7.25 -0.95
N TYR A 77 -3.39 8.55 -0.85
CA TYR A 77 -2.72 9.33 -1.88
C TYR A 77 -1.39 9.86 -1.39
N PHE A 78 -0.36 9.72 -2.24
CA PHE A 78 0.87 10.50 -2.12
C PHE A 78 0.72 11.77 -2.97
N LEU A 79 0.72 12.92 -2.31
CA LEU A 79 0.49 14.21 -2.94
C LEU A 79 1.81 14.75 -3.54
N TYR A 80 2.01 14.50 -4.84
CA TYR A 80 2.89 15.32 -5.64
C TYR A 80 2.14 16.55 -6.17
N ARG A 81 2.84 17.69 -6.24
CA ARG A 81 2.27 19.00 -6.63
C ARG A 81 1.48 18.97 -7.95
N ARG A 82 1.77 18.02 -8.84
CA ARG A 82 1.15 17.91 -10.17
C ARG A 82 0.31 16.66 -10.38
N SER A 83 0.39 15.67 -9.50
CA SER A 83 -0.28 14.39 -9.67
C SER A 83 -0.36 13.65 -8.33
N PRO A 84 -1.50 13.73 -7.63
CA PRO A 84 -1.83 12.78 -6.58
C PRO A 84 -1.82 11.37 -7.16
N THR A 85 -1.13 10.46 -6.48
CA THR A 85 -1.00 9.06 -6.92
C THR A 85 -1.51 8.15 -5.82
N LEU A 86 -2.21 7.06 -6.19
CA LEU A 86 -2.53 6.00 -5.24
C LEU A 86 -1.24 5.45 -4.66
N HIS A 87 -1.19 5.32 -3.34
CA HIS A 87 0.04 5.00 -2.64
C HIS A 87 -0.24 4.16 -1.41
N TYR A 88 0.74 3.34 -1.05
CA TYR A 88 0.71 2.47 0.12
C TYR A 88 1.90 2.74 1.02
N TRP A 89 1.68 2.64 2.33
CA TRP A 89 2.73 2.75 3.34
C TRP A 89 2.43 1.83 4.53
N ALA A 90 3.40 1.68 5.42
CA ALA A 90 3.24 0.93 6.64
C ALA A 90 2.97 1.86 7.82
N GLU A 91 2.09 1.46 8.71
CA GLU A 91 2.01 2.04 10.05
C GLU A 91 2.39 1.00 11.08
N ILE A 92 3.25 1.37 12.02
CA ILE A 92 3.79 0.49 13.06
C ILE A 92 3.52 1.12 14.42
N TRP A 93 3.06 0.30 15.36
CA TRP A 93 2.87 0.72 16.74
C TRP A 93 4.23 0.81 17.45
N LEU A 94 4.56 2.00 17.94
CA LEU A 94 5.72 2.27 18.77
C LEU A 94 5.25 2.68 20.17
N ASP A 95 5.66 1.94 21.19
CA ASP A 95 5.27 2.23 22.57
C ASP A 95 5.65 3.67 22.97
N GLY A 96 4.69 4.38 23.55
CA GLY A 96 4.83 5.79 23.92
C GLY A 96 4.65 6.80 22.79
N GLN A 97 4.58 6.36 21.52
CA GLN A 97 4.36 7.24 20.35
C GLN A 97 3.05 6.91 19.61
N GLY A 98 2.54 5.69 19.74
CA GLY A 98 1.34 5.23 19.05
C GLY A 98 1.65 4.73 17.64
N TRP A 99 0.70 4.89 16.72
CA TRP A 99 0.89 4.54 15.31
C TRP A 99 1.78 5.56 14.61
N ALA A 100 2.92 5.11 14.10
CA ALA A 100 3.85 5.92 13.30
C ALA A 100 3.91 5.41 11.86
N SER A 101 4.06 6.33 10.91
CA SER A 101 4.09 6.04 9.46
C SER A 101 5.50 5.77 8.94
N PHE A 102 5.61 4.81 8.02
CA PHE A 102 6.84 4.37 7.38
C PHE A 102 6.63 4.23 5.87
N ASP A 103 7.32 5.05 5.08
CA ASP A 103 7.14 5.09 3.62
C ASP A 103 8.43 4.80 2.85
N PHE A 104 8.41 3.73 2.05
CA PHE A 104 9.55 3.33 1.24
C PHE A 104 9.90 4.32 0.11
N MET A 105 9.07 5.35 -0.15
CA MET A 105 9.45 6.51 -0.99
C MET A 105 10.70 7.24 -0.52
N SER A 106 11.10 7.05 0.74
CA SER A 106 12.42 7.47 1.21
C SER A 106 13.55 6.93 0.33
N TRP A 107 13.43 5.74 -0.27
CA TRP A 107 14.41 5.18 -1.18
C TRP A 107 14.58 6.03 -2.45
N ASP A 108 13.47 6.36 -3.12
CA ASP A 108 13.47 7.15 -4.36
C ASP A 108 14.00 8.57 -4.11
N LEU A 109 13.51 9.21 -3.05
CA LEU A 109 13.92 10.58 -2.70
C LEU A 109 15.38 10.65 -2.21
N SER A 110 15.95 9.53 -1.77
CA SER A 110 17.31 9.45 -1.28
C SER A 110 18.33 8.95 -2.29
N LYS A 111 18.02 8.95 -3.60
CA LYS A 111 18.91 8.43 -4.64
C LYS A 111 19.31 6.97 -4.37
N GLY A 112 18.35 6.14 -3.99
CA GLY A 112 18.58 4.74 -3.63
C GLY A 112 19.30 4.57 -2.29
N GLY A 113 18.88 5.32 -1.27
CA GLY A 113 19.40 5.21 0.09
C GLY A 113 20.71 5.96 0.37
N GLN A 114 21.26 6.69 -0.62
CA GLN A 114 22.57 7.34 -0.55
C GLN A 114 22.53 8.77 0.02
N ASP A 115 21.39 9.46 -0.07
CA ASP A 115 21.22 10.81 0.46
C ASP A 115 20.68 10.75 1.90
N PRO A 116 21.50 11.09 2.92
CA PRO A 116 21.10 10.98 4.33
C PRO A 116 19.96 11.92 4.70
N ALA A 117 19.74 13.02 3.97
CA ALA A 117 18.64 13.94 4.25
C ALA A 117 17.26 13.32 3.95
N TRP A 118 17.22 12.35 3.03
CA TRP A 118 15.98 11.71 2.56
C TRP A 118 15.85 10.26 2.98
N ARG A 119 16.97 9.58 3.28
CA ARG A 119 17.03 8.15 3.59
C ARG A 119 16.05 7.75 4.69
N ASP A 120 16.03 8.51 5.78
CA ASP A 120 15.16 8.26 6.94
C ASP A 120 14.02 9.27 7.05
N HIS A 121 13.77 10.06 6.00
CA HIS A 121 12.79 11.14 6.04
C HIS A 121 11.39 10.65 6.39
N PHE A 122 10.98 9.50 5.87
CA PHE A 122 9.70 8.87 6.18
C PHE A 122 9.80 7.72 7.18
N PHE A 123 10.89 7.64 7.95
CA PHE A 123 10.96 6.69 9.07
C PHE A 123 10.22 7.27 10.28
N ALA A 124 9.14 6.60 10.70
CA ALA A 124 8.30 7.02 11.83
C ALA A 124 7.79 8.47 11.73
N ARG A 125 7.50 8.95 10.52
CA ARG A 125 7.10 10.33 10.26
C ARG A 125 5.75 10.41 9.56
N ILE A 126 4.82 11.09 10.21
CA ILE A 126 3.57 11.54 9.56
C ILE A 126 3.90 12.76 8.71
N ASP A 127 3.62 12.68 7.42
CA ASP A 127 3.79 13.78 6.46
C ASP A 127 2.45 14.11 5.81
N ALA A 128 2.15 15.41 5.67
CA ALA A 128 0.88 15.87 5.10
C ALA A 128 0.67 15.45 3.63
N ARG A 129 1.73 15.01 2.94
CA ARG A 129 1.64 14.44 1.59
C ARG A 129 1.03 13.04 1.58
N MET A 130 0.93 12.38 2.73
CA MET A 130 0.37 11.04 2.85
C MET A 130 -1.03 11.16 3.46
N ILE A 131 -2.04 11.12 2.60
CA ILE A 131 -3.43 11.24 3.04
C ILE A 131 -4.11 9.90 2.82
N THR A 132 -4.56 9.26 3.90
CA THR A 132 -5.47 8.12 3.81
C THR A 132 -6.78 8.57 3.21
N GLN A 133 -7.20 7.95 2.11
CA GLN A 133 -8.60 8.01 1.75
C GLN A 133 -9.33 7.14 2.77
N CYS A 134 -10.04 7.76 3.71
CA CYS A 134 -11.16 7.07 4.34
C CYS A 134 -12.18 6.87 3.22
N LEU A 135 -12.14 5.72 2.56
CA LEU A 135 -13.24 5.30 1.70
C LEU A 135 -14.52 5.41 2.56
N PRO A 136 -15.66 5.82 1.96
CA PRO A 136 -16.93 5.73 2.67
C PRO A 136 -17.07 4.32 3.28
N LEU A 137 -17.73 4.21 4.43
CA LEU A 137 -17.99 2.94 5.11
C LEU A 137 -18.71 1.91 4.23
N ALA A 138 -19.20 2.33 3.05
CA ALA A 138 -19.72 1.50 1.98
C ALA A 138 -18.78 1.56 0.76
N PHE A 139 -18.37 0.39 0.27
CA PHE A 139 -17.67 0.27 -1.00
C PHE A 139 -18.62 0.58 -2.15
N THR A 140 -18.25 1.51 -3.01
CA THR A 140 -18.95 1.74 -4.28
C THR A 140 -18.17 1.09 -5.41
N GLY A 141 -18.81 0.20 -6.17
CA GLY A 141 -18.22 -0.52 -7.31
C GLY A 141 -17.60 -1.90 -7.00
N ALA A 142 -17.24 -2.63 -8.05
CA ALA A 142 -16.72 -4.01 -8.00
C ALA A 142 -15.22 -4.10 -7.63
N ILE A 143 -14.83 -3.49 -6.51
CA ILE A 143 -13.44 -3.51 -6.05
C ILE A 143 -13.02 -4.95 -5.70
N GLY A 144 -11.93 -5.43 -6.30
CA GLY A 144 -11.40 -6.78 -6.08
C GLY A 144 -12.08 -7.90 -6.89
N ILE A 145 -13.02 -7.56 -7.78
CA ILE A 145 -13.63 -8.51 -8.71
C ILE A 145 -12.93 -8.38 -10.07
N THR A 146 -12.47 -9.51 -10.63
CA THR A 146 -12.03 -9.56 -12.03
C THR A 146 -13.25 -9.41 -12.94
N ILE A 147 -13.34 -8.27 -13.64
CA ILE A 147 -14.44 -7.99 -14.57
C ILE A 147 -14.17 -8.75 -15.88
N PRO A 148 -15.05 -9.69 -16.28
CA PRO A 148 -14.91 -10.37 -17.56
C PRO A 148 -14.91 -9.38 -18.74
N PRO A 149 -14.11 -9.61 -19.80
CA PRO A 149 -14.04 -8.70 -20.96
C PRO A 149 -15.38 -8.48 -21.68
N VAL A 150 -16.33 -9.39 -21.47
CA VAL A 150 -17.67 -9.37 -22.08
C VAL A 150 -18.67 -8.49 -21.31
N TRP A 151 -18.33 -8.04 -20.11
CA TRP A 151 -19.20 -7.17 -19.32
C TRP A 151 -19.00 -5.71 -19.71
N ARG A 152 -20.08 -4.93 -19.60
CA ARG A 152 -20.11 -3.49 -19.87
C ARG A 152 -20.47 -2.76 -18.58
N ILE A 153 -19.81 -1.64 -18.32
CA ILE A 153 -20.18 -0.73 -17.23
C ILE A 153 -20.95 0.43 -17.84
N LEU A 154 -22.19 0.63 -17.41
CA LEU A 154 -23.01 1.78 -17.76
C LEU A 154 -23.12 2.71 -16.56
N GLN A 155 -22.86 3.99 -16.79
CA GLN A 155 -23.07 5.05 -15.80
C GLN A 155 -24.21 5.92 -16.28
N THR A 156 -25.29 5.98 -15.49
CA THR A 156 -26.51 6.72 -15.84
C THR A 156 -26.81 7.72 -14.75
N THR A 157 -26.94 9.00 -15.10
CA THR A 157 -27.41 10.03 -14.16
C THR A 157 -28.85 9.71 -13.75
N GLN A 158 -29.10 9.60 -12.44
CA GLN A 158 -30.42 9.25 -11.90
C GLN A 158 -30.70 10.09 -10.65
N GLY A 159 -31.71 10.97 -10.72
CA GLY A 159 -32.07 11.83 -9.59
C GLY A 159 -30.95 12.75 -9.12
N ASP A 160 -30.56 12.60 -7.85
CA ASP A 160 -29.48 13.32 -7.16
C ASP A 160 -28.11 12.63 -7.26
N GLY A 161 -28.04 11.53 -7.99
CA GLY A 161 -26.85 10.69 -8.08
C GLY A 161 -26.58 10.13 -9.47
N VAL A 162 -25.70 9.13 -9.48
CA VAL A 162 -25.30 8.35 -10.64
C VAL A 162 -25.47 6.88 -10.30
N GLU A 163 -26.24 6.18 -11.11
CA GLU A 163 -26.32 4.72 -11.10
C GLU A 163 -25.14 4.15 -11.90
N ILE A 164 -24.46 3.17 -11.34
CA ILE A 164 -23.41 2.39 -11.99
C ILE A 164 -23.92 0.96 -12.13
N ASP A 165 -24.17 0.52 -13.35
CA ASP A 165 -24.68 -0.82 -13.66
C ASP A 165 -23.64 -1.64 -14.44
N MET A 166 -23.37 -2.86 -14.00
CA MET A 166 -22.53 -3.83 -14.69
C MET A 166 -23.41 -4.82 -15.42
N ILE A 167 -23.33 -4.80 -16.75
CA ILE A 167 -24.22 -5.55 -17.62
C ILE A 167 -23.43 -6.65 -18.33
N ASP A 168 -23.97 -7.86 -18.35
CA ASP A 168 -23.37 -8.98 -19.08
C ASP A 168 -23.56 -8.88 -20.61
N GLN A 169 -23.12 -9.93 -21.30
CA GLN A 169 -23.24 -10.03 -22.75
C GLN A 169 -24.70 -10.12 -23.25
N ASP A 170 -25.60 -10.64 -22.41
CA ASP A 170 -27.01 -10.85 -22.71
C ASP A 170 -27.86 -9.61 -22.35
N GLY A 171 -27.24 -8.59 -21.76
CA GLY A 171 -27.91 -7.35 -21.37
C GLY A 171 -28.50 -7.38 -19.96
N LEU A 172 -28.17 -8.39 -19.16
CA LEU A 172 -28.64 -8.52 -17.78
C LEU A 172 -27.72 -7.77 -16.81
N SER A 173 -28.33 -7.07 -15.85
CA SER A 173 -27.62 -6.43 -14.75
C SER A 173 -27.07 -7.49 -13.80
N VAL A 174 -25.75 -7.48 -13.62
CA VAL A 174 -25.01 -8.38 -12.74
C VAL A 174 -24.75 -7.72 -11.38
N TYR A 175 -24.50 -6.42 -11.38
CA TYR A 175 -24.27 -5.61 -10.19
C TYR A 175 -24.71 -4.18 -10.46
N ARG A 176 -25.42 -3.57 -9.51
CA ARG A 176 -25.88 -2.19 -9.59
C ARG A 176 -25.56 -1.46 -8.31
N ASP A 177 -25.05 -0.25 -8.47
CA ASP A 177 -24.74 0.66 -7.39
C ASP A 177 -25.31 2.04 -7.66
N HIS A 178 -25.60 2.82 -6.62
CA HIS A 178 -26.10 4.19 -6.74
C HIS A 178 -25.29 5.12 -5.84
N VAL A 179 -24.62 6.08 -6.46
CA VAL A 179 -23.77 7.05 -5.76
C VAL A 179 -24.44 8.41 -5.81
N ALA A 180 -24.82 8.94 -4.65
CA ALA A 180 -25.33 10.30 -4.48
C ALA A 180 -24.50 11.05 -3.42
N VAL A 181 -24.44 12.38 -3.55
CA VAL A 181 -23.82 13.24 -2.54
C VAL A 181 -24.93 13.68 -1.58
N ALA A 182 -24.79 13.32 -0.31
CA ALA A 182 -25.67 13.81 0.77
C ALA A 182 -25.23 15.19 1.28
#